data_AF-A0A448MKI4-F1
#
_entry.id   AF-A0A448MKI4-F1
#
_cell.length_a   1.000
_cell.length_b   1.000
_cell.length_c   1.000
_cell.angle_alpha   90.00
_cell.angle_beta   90.00
_cell.angle_gamma   90.00
#
_symmetry.space_group_name_H-M   'P 1'
#
loop_
_entity.id
_entity.type
_entity.pdbx_description
1 polymer ?
#
loop_
_entity_poly.entity_id
_entity_poly.type
_entity_poly.pdbx_seq_one_letter_code
_entity_poly.pdbx_strand_id
1 'polypeptide(L)' 'MSDGIRLKIFLQPKASRDQIVGIHNEELKITITAPPIEGQANAHLLNS' A
#
# COMPACT_ATOMS: atom_id res chain seq x y z
N MET A 1 -24.92 7.23 1.27
CA MET A 1 -23.83 7.78 0.43
C MET A 1 -22.53 7.44 1.12
N SER A 2 -21.67 6.62 0.53
CA SER A 2 -20.35 6.32 1.08
C SER A 2 -19.36 7.33 0.50
N ASP A 3 -18.88 8.27 1.33
CA ASP A 3 -17.77 9.17 0.99
C ASP A 3 -16.47 8.36 0.94
N GLY A 4 -16.23 7.72 -0.19
CA GLY A 4 -14.98 7.01 -0.46
C GLY A 4 -13.99 7.92 -1.17
N ILE A 5 -12.75 7.97 -0.67
CA ILE A 5 -11.65 8.65 -1.34
C ILE A 5 -10.87 7.61 -2.16
N ARG A 6 -10.63 7.89 -3.44
CA ARG A 6 -9.74 7.08 -4.29
C ARG A 6 -8.34 7.66 -4.24
N LEU A 7 -7.41 6.88 -3.71
CA LEU A 7 -5.99 7.22 -3.63
C LEU A 7 -5.21 6.35 -4.60
N LYS A 8 -4.33 6.97 -5.39
CA LYS A 8 -3.29 6.24 -6.14
C LYS A 8 -2.08 6.08 -5.22
N ILE A 9 -1.69 4.84 -4.97
CA ILE A 9 -0.56 4.51 -4.12
C ILE A 9 0.44 3.64 -4.89
N PHE A 10 1.72 3.87 -4.64
CA PHE A 10 2.79 2.99 -5.07
C PHE A 10 3.16 2.07 -3.91
N LEU A 11 2.83 0.79 -4.03
CA LEU A 11 3.06 -0.20 -2.98
C LEU A 11 4.37 -0.95 -3.22
N GLN A 12 5.32 -0.84 -2.28
CA GLN A 12 6.58 -1.56 -2.29
C GLN A 12 6.56 -2.73 -1.29
N PRO A 13 6.42 -3.98 -1.75
CA PRO A 13 6.43 -5.18 -0.90
C PRO A 13 7.84 -5.54 -0.40
N LYS A 14 7.93 -6.56 0.48
CA LYS A 14 9.17 -7.08 1.09
C LYS A 14 9.99 -6.05 1.87
N ALA A 15 9.33 -5.06 2.47
CA ALA A 15 10.01 -4.14 3.37
C ALA A 15 10.26 -4.79 4.74
N SER A 16 11.19 -4.22 5.51
CA SER A 16 11.45 -4.68 6.89
C SER A 16 10.34 -4.31 7.87
N ARG A 17 9.45 -3.38 7.50
CA ARG A 17 8.30 -2.91 8.28
C ARG A 17 7.24 -2.28 7.38
N ASP A 18 6.01 -2.26 7.86
CA ASP A 18 4.89 -1.56 7.23
C ASP A 18 4.97 -0.06 7.57
N GLN A 19 4.98 0.82 6.57
CA GLN A 19 5.06 2.28 6.78
C GLN A 19 4.65 3.08 5.55
N ILE A 20 4.12 4.29 5.78
CA ILE A 20 3.98 5.33 4.76
C ILE A 20 5.32 6.02 4.62
N VAL A 21 5.92 5.97 3.43
CA VAL A 21 7.23 6.57 3.17
C VAL A 21 7.09 8.06 2.83
N GLY A 22 5.96 8.42 2.19
CA GLY A 22 5.68 9.78 1.74
C GLY A 22 5.49 9.85 0.23
N ILE A 23 5.50 11.06 -0.33
CA ILE A 23 5.35 11.26 -1.76
C ILE A 23 6.66 10.95 -2.47
N HIS A 24 6.61 10.06 -3.46
CA HIS A 24 7.72 9.68 -4.32
C HIS A 24 7.27 9.78 -5.77
N ASN A 25 7.90 10.65 -6.57
CA ASN A 25 7.53 10.91 -7.97
C ASN A 25 6.02 11.19 -8.16
N GLU A 26 5.45 12.06 -7.30
CA GLU A 26 4.02 12.43 -7.31
C GLU A 26 3.03 11.35 -6.85
N GLU A 27 3.51 10.17 -6.45
CA GLU A 27 2.68 9.07 -5.93
C GLU A 27 2.94 8.84 -4.44
N LEU A 28 1.90 8.50 -3.68
CA LEU A 28 2.07 8.15 -2.27
C LEU A 28 2.71 6.75 -2.17
N LYS A 29 3.96 6.71 -1.73
CA LYS A 29 4.71 5.47 -1.54
C LYS A 29 4.43 4.87 -0.18
N ILE A 30 4.00 3.61 -0.20
CA ILE A 30 3.75 2.81 1.00
C ILE A 30 4.60 1.55 0.86
N THR A 31 5.29 1.18 1.94
CA THR A 31 6.04 -0.07 1.99
C THR A 31 5.36 -1.05 2.92
N ILE A 32 5.28 -2.32 2.53
CA ILE A 32 4.72 -3.39 3.37
C ILE A 32 5.66 -4.60 3.39
N THR A 33 5.58 -5.36 4.48
CA THR A 33 6.31 -6.62 4.70
C THR A 33 5.77 -7.77 3.84
N ALA A 34 4.51 -7.69 3.41
CA ALA A 34 3.87 -8.73 2.63
C ALA A 34 4.62 -9.02 1.30
N PRO A 35 4.59 -10.27 0.82
CA PRO A 35 5.25 -10.68 -0.42
C PRO A 35 4.60 -10.04 -1.69
N PRO A 36 5.36 -9.91 -2.80
CA PRO A 36 4.90 -9.36 -4.08
C PRO A 36 4.13 -10.45 -4.82
N ILE A 37 2.97 -10.85 -4.31
CA ILE A 37 2.10 -11.80 -4.99
C ILE A 37 0.88 -11.03 -5.48
N GLU A 38 0.58 -11.12 -6.78
CA GLU A 38 -0.67 -10.62 -7.36
C GLU A 38 -1.85 -11.16 -6.55
N GLY A 39 -2.52 -10.27 -5.80
CA GLY A 39 -3.67 -10.57 -4.95
C GLY A 39 -3.42 -10.62 -3.44
N GLN A 40 -2.22 -10.97 -2.95
CA GLN A 40 -1.98 -11.08 -1.49
C GLN A 40 -1.66 -9.75 -0.81
N ALA A 41 -1.04 -8.80 -1.52
CA ALA A 41 -0.75 -7.49 -0.97
C ALA A 41 -2.03 -6.70 -0.64
N ASN A 42 -3.08 -6.82 -1.46
CA ASN A 42 -4.38 -6.19 -1.22
C ASN A 42 -5.13 -6.82 -0.04
N ALA A 43 -4.99 -8.12 0.17
CA ALA A 43 -5.61 -8.81 1.31
C ALA A 43 -5.04 -8.30 2.65
N HIS A 44 -3.74 -7.97 2.68
CA HIS A 44 -3.10 -7.37 3.87
C HIS A 44 -3.59 -5.93 4.14
N LEU A 45 -3.93 -5.18 3.09
CA LEU A 45 -4.51 -3.82 3.22
C LEU A 45 -6.01 -3.83 3.59
N LEU A 46 -6.72 -4.93 3.37
CA LEU A 46 -8.18 -5.01 3.56
C LEU A 46 -8.60 -5.68 4.89
N ASN A 47 -7.69 -6.36 5.59
CA ASN A 47 -7.99 -7.11 6.82
C ASN A 47 -7.26 -6.60 8.08
N SER A 48 -7.11 -5.29 8.24
CA SER A 48 -6.67 -4.68 9.53
C SER A 48 -7.57 -3.53 9.92
#